data_AF-A0A9E1ZCG0-F1
#
_entry.id   AF-A0A9E1ZCG0-F1
#
_cell.length_a   1.000
_cell.length_b   1.000
_cell.length_c   1.000
_cell.angle_alpha   90.00
_cell.angle_beta   90.00
_cell.angle_gamma   90.00
#
_symmetry.space_group_name_H-M   'P 1'
#
loop_
_entity.id
_entity.type
_entity.pdbx_description
1 polymer ?
#
loop_
_entity_poly.entity_id
_entity_poly.type
_entity_poly.pdbx_seq_one_letter_code
_entity_poly.pdbx_strand_id
1 'polypeptide(L)'
;MAFQATHIRFALALQKKYEVKNLMRYVSGTVYPDSRYISGINRQLTHRNDLLDASNAPDDFLKGWAVHVLCDKVQHDLFMEELSDLIPKERGEDWWIRISAIKLVQDMIDFDSFDMEANLDYLNHAENRSCEPIEAVKLYNTCVQEVYRGKKHDISVHDYEAIWSETDIHSDLIDAVIKDVLFLQQDENILSRISSIYEKIVARSL
;
A
#
# COMPACT_ATOMS: atom_id res chain seq x y z
N MET A 1 -5.01 -6.09 -1.86
CA MET A 1 -5.17 -4.66 -1.56
C MET A 1 -3.84 -4.16 -1.05
N ALA A 2 -3.51 -2.89 -1.28
CA ALA A 2 -2.35 -2.27 -0.66
C ALA A 2 -2.81 -1.17 0.30
N PHE A 3 -2.03 -0.99 1.36
CA PHE A 3 -2.25 -0.04 2.44
C PHE A 3 -1.10 0.96 2.41
N GLN A 4 -1.40 2.23 2.64
CA GLN A 4 -0.61 3.31 2.03
C GLN A 4 0.53 3.81 2.90
N ALA A 5 0.56 3.53 4.20
CA ALA A 5 1.69 3.92 5.05
C ALA A 5 2.99 3.25 4.57
N THR A 6 2.94 1.94 4.29
CA THR A 6 4.06 1.16 3.73
C THR A 6 4.57 1.77 2.42
N HIS A 7 3.65 2.04 1.49
CA HIS A 7 3.99 2.55 0.17
C HIS A 7 4.56 3.96 0.22
N ILE A 8 3.98 4.86 1.03
CA ILE A 8 4.47 6.22 1.20
C ILE A 8 5.85 6.20 1.87
N ARG A 9 6.01 5.45 2.97
CA ARG A 9 7.31 5.27 3.64
C ARG A 9 8.38 4.80 2.67
N PHE A 10 8.07 3.77 1.88
CA PHE A 10 8.95 3.22 0.86
C PHE A 10 9.30 4.25 -0.23
N ALA A 11 8.31 5.02 -0.72
CA ALA A 11 8.57 6.05 -1.71
C ALA A 11 9.51 7.15 -1.19
N LEU A 12 9.33 7.59 0.06
CA LEU A 12 10.21 8.55 0.72
C LEU A 12 11.65 8.01 0.86
N ALA A 13 11.83 6.72 1.11
CA ALA A 13 13.16 6.09 1.17
C ALA A 13 13.88 6.14 -0.19
N LEU A 14 13.14 6.04 -1.30
CA LEU A 14 13.70 6.03 -2.66
C LEU A 14 13.74 7.41 -3.34
N GLN A 15 13.18 8.46 -2.72
CA GLN A 15 13.05 9.78 -3.35
C GLN A 15 14.39 10.37 -3.87
N LYS A 16 15.49 10.11 -3.14
CA LYS A 16 16.83 10.56 -3.53
C LYS A 16 17.36 9.79 -4.73
N LYS A 17 17.13 8.47 -4.77
CA LYS A 17 17.56 7.58 -5.86
C LYS A 17 16.94 8.00 -7.19
N TYR A 18 15.65 8.37 -7.18
CA TYR A 18 14.93 8.77 -8.39
C TYR A 18 14.91 10.29 -8.64
N GLU A 19 15.75 11.03 -7.91
CA GLU A 19 15.93 12.48 -8.06
C GLU A 19 14.61 13.27 -8.09
N VAL A 20 13.67 12.91 -7.22
CA VAL A 20 12.33 13.52 -7.16
C VAL A 20 12.43 15.03 -6.95
N LYS A 21 11.69 15.82 -7.76
CA LYS A 21 11.68 17.29 -7.70
C LYS A 21 10.37 17.85 -7.14
N ASN A 22 9.27 17.15 -7.34
CA ASN A 22 7.93 17.50 -6.89
C ASN A 22 7.37 16.35 -6.04
N LEU A 23 7.52 16.50 -4.73
CA LEU A 23 7.12 15.48 -3.77
C LEU A 23 5.60 15.24 -3.75
N MET A 24 4.81 16.30 -3.98
CA MET A 24 3.35 16.21 -4.05
C MET A 24 2.90 15.28 -5.20
N ARG A 25 3.47 15.45 -6.40
CA ARG A 25 3.19 14.57 -7.55
C ARG A 25 3.69 13.15 -7.30
N TYR A 26 4.86 13.00 -6.70
CA TYR A 26 5.47 11.70 -6.43
C TYR A 26 4.71 10.86 -5.40
N VAL A 27 4.33 11.45 -4.27
CA VAL A 27 3.57 10.75 -3.23
C VAL A 27 2.15 10.41 -3.71
N SER A 28 1.45 11.35 -4.36
CA SER A 28 0.14 11.05 -4.96
C SER A 28 0.21 9.96 -6.03
N GLY A 29 1.24 9.96 -6.88
CA GLY A 29 1.48 8.89 -7.85
C GLY A 29 1.78 7.53 -7.21
N THR A 30 2.35 7.51 -6.00
CA THR A 30 2.58 6.28 -5.23
C THR A 30 1.28 5.66 -4.73
N VAL A 31 0.28 6.47 -4.38
CA VAL A 31 -1.02 5.99 -3.87
C VAL A 31 -1.99 5.66 -5.01
N TYR A 32 -1.87 6.38 -6.12
CA TYR A 32 -2.73 6.30 -7.30
C TYR A 32 -3.14 4.88 -7.77
N PRO A 33 -2.25 3.87 -7.84
CA PRO A 33 -2.58 2.59 -8.49
C PRO A 33 -3.74 1.83 -7.85
N ASP A 34 -3.95 2.05 -6.56
CA ASP A 34 -5.01 1.43 -5.77
C ASP A 34 -6.34 2.16 -5.83
N SER A 35 -6.41 3.35 -6.42
CA SER A 35 -7.69 3.99 -6.77
C SER A 35 -8.57 3.10 -7.67
N ARG A 36 -7.98 2.05 -8.27
CA ARG A 36 -8.70 0.96 -8.94
C ARG A 36 -9.76 0.27 -8.10
N TYR A 37 -9.62 0.27 -6.77
CA TYR A 37 -10.59 -0.37 -5.89
C TYR A 37 -11.91 0.39 -5.83
N ILE A 38 -11.89 1.69 -6.09
CA ILE A 38 -13.08 2.55 -6.17
C ILE A 38 -13.53 2.71 -7.63
N SER A 39 -12.59 2.93 -8.55
CA SER A 39 -12.91 3.18 -9.96
C SER A 39 -13.29 1.92 -10.75
N GLY A 40 -13.03 0.72 -10.21
CA GLY A 40 -13.31 -0.56 -10.86
C GLY A 40 -12.39 -0.88 -12.06
N ILE A 41 -11.38 -0.06 -12.34
CA ILE A 41 -10.48 -0.30 -13.47
C ILE A 41 -9.66 -1.58 -13.29
N ASN A 42 -9.30 -2.19 -14.41
CA ASN A 42 -8.53 -3.41 -14.40
C ASN A 42 -7.14 -3.16 -13.77
N ARG A 43 -6.72 -4.05 -12.85
CA ARG A 43 -5.40 -3.99 -12.20
C ARG A 43 -4.26 -3.92 -13.21
N GLN A 44 -4.39 -4.58 -14.36
CA GLN A 44 -3.36 -4.55 -15.40
C GLN A 44 -3.12 -3.17 -15.99
N LEU A 45 -4.06 -2.22 -15.86
CA LEU A 45 -3.83 -0.83 -16.29
C LEU A 45 -3.00 -0.06 -15.27
N THR A 46 -3.19 -0.31 -13.97
CA THR A 46 -2.47 0.37 -12.89
C THR A 46 -1.24 -0.36 -12.37
N HIS A 47 -0.96 -1.59 -12.81
CA HIS A 47 0.14 -2.40 -12.29
C HIS A 47 0.81 -3.19 -13.42
N ARG A 48 1.31 -2.45 -14.41
CA ARG A 48 2.01 -3.02 -15.55
C ARG A 48 3.47 -3.31 -15.21
N ASN A 49 4.03 -4.37 -15.78
CA ASN A 49 5.42 -4.76 -15.53
C ASN A 49 6.45 -3.77 -16.10
N ASP A 50 6.08 -2.97 -17.11
CA ASP A 50 6.94 -1.91 -17.66
C ASP A 50 7.15 -0.75 -16.67
N LEU A 51 6.36 -0.68 -15.59
CA LEU A 51 6.49 0.29 -14.51
C LEU A 51 7.42 -0.18 -13.38
N LEU A 52 8.06 -1.35 -13.47
CA LEU A 52 8.98 -1.83 -12.43
C LEU A 52 10.29 -1.03 -12.34
N ASP A 53 10.59 -0.18 -13.32
CA ASP A 53 11.75 0.70 -13.32
C ASP A 53 11.33 2.18 -13.37
N ALA A 54 11.44 2.85 -12.21
CA ALA A 54 11.11 4.26 -12.09
C ALA A 54 12.17 5.19 -12.72
N SER A 55 13.36 4.69 -13.06
CA SER A 55 14.47 5.51 -13.58
C SER A 55 14.14 6.14 -14.95
N ASN A 56 13.25 5.51 -15.70
CA ASN A 56 12.82 5.94 -17.02
C ASN A 56 11.49 6.72 -17.01
N ALA A 57 10.89 6.96 -15.84
CA ALA A 57 9.63 7.67 -15.74
C ALA A 57 9.81 9.16 -16.12
N PRO A 58 8.95 9.72 -17.01
CA PRO A 58 9.15 11.06 -17.57
C PRO A 58 8.77 12.19 -16.60
N ASP A 59 8.05 11.89 -15.52
CA ASP A 59 7.71 12.86 -14.49
C ASP A 59 7.61 12.19 -13.11
N ASP A 60 7.54 13.02 -12.06
CA ASP A 60 7.56 12.54 -10.69
C ASP A 60 6.28 11.76 -10.30
N PHE A 61 5.14 12.02 -10.94
CA PHE A 61 3.94 11.21 -10.72
C PHE A 61 4.15 9.77 -11.19
N LEU A 62 4.69 9.59 -12.40
CA LEU A 62 5.02 8.27 -12.94
C LEU A 62 6.15 7.57 -12.17
N LYS A 63 7.09 8.32 -11.59
CA LYS A 63 8.08 7.74 -10.67
C LYS A 63 7.40 7.17 -9.43
N GLY A 64 6.46 7.90 -8.83
CA GLY A 64 5.69 7.44 -7.68
C GLY A 64 4.91 6.18 -8.00
N TRP A 65 4.22 6.19 -9.14
CA TRP A 65 3.48 5.02 -9.63
C TRP A 65 4.40 3.81 -9.85
N ALA A 66 5.54 3.99 -10.50
CA ALA A 66 6.52 2.93 -10.67
C ALA A 66 7.02 2.37 -9.33
N VAL A 67 7.26 3.24 -8.35
CA VAL A 67 7.67 2.85 -6.98
C VAL A 67 6.59 2.07 -6.26
N HIS A 68 5.31 2.38 -6.43
CA HIS A 68 4.23 1.56 -5.93
C HIS A 68 4.32 0.13 -6.46
N VAL A 69 4.42 -0.03 -7.79
CA VAL A 69 4.46 -1.34 -8.44
C VAL A 69 5.70 -2.13 -8.02
N LEU A 70 6.85 -1.45 -7.90
CA LEU A 70 8.08 -2.03 -7.37
C LEU A 70 7.91 -2.53 -5.92
N CYS A 71 7.33 -1.71 -5.04
CA CYS A 71 7.05 -2.06 -3.66
C CYS A 71 6.19 -3.33 -3.59
N ASP A 72 5.11 -3.34 -4.36
CA ASP A 72 4.14 -4.44 -4.40
C ASP A 72 4.80 -5.75 -4.84
N LYS A 73 5.68 -5.69 -5.84
CA LYS A 73 6.45 -6.83 -6.34
C LYS A 73 7.44 -7.36 -5.31
N VAL A 74 8.29 -6.47 -4.78
CA VAL A 74 9.37 -6.85 -3.85
C VAL A 74 8.78 -7.34 -2.53
N GLN A 75 7.74 -6.68 -2.02
CA GLN A 75 7.00 -7.11 -0.83
C GLN A 75 6.39 -8.50 -1.03
N HIS A 76 5.74 -8.75 -2.17
CA HIS A 76 5.16 -10.08 -2.44
C HIS A 76 6.23 -11.18 -2.47
N ASP A 77 7.36 -10.94 -3.14
CA ASP A 77 8.46 -11.91 -3.18
C ASP A 77 8.99 -12.21 -1.76
N LEU A 78 9.23 -11.16 -0.97
CA LEU A 78 9.70 -11.30 0.41
C LEU A 78 8.70 -12.03 1.30
N PHE A 79 7.40 -11.77 1.15
CA PHE A 79 6.36 -12.51 1.89
C PHE A 79 6.40 -14.00 1.53
N MET A 80 6.64 -14.33 0.27
CA MET A 80 6.69 -15.72 -0.16
C MET A 80 7.99 -16.43 0.20
N GLU A 81 9.08 -15.70 0.35
CA GLU A 81 10.34 -16.26 0.84
C GLU A 81 10.32 -16.45 2.36
N GLU A 82 9.84 -15.44 3.10
CA GLU A 82 10.05 -15.32 4.54
C GLU A 82 8.84 -15.74 5.37
N LEU A 83 7.63 -15.73 4.81
CA LEU A 83 6.35 -16.02 5.51
C LEU A 83 5.54 -17.14 4.82
N SER A 84 6.18 -17.97 4.00
CA SER A 84 5.50 -19.04 3.25
C SER A 84 4.76 -20.07 4.12
N ASP A 85 5.20 -20.27 5.36
CA ASP A 85 4.54 -21.09 6.37
C ASP A 85 3.20 -20.49 6.85
N LEU A 86 3.04 -19.17 6.75
CA LEU A 86 1.82 -18.47 7.16
C LEU A 86 0.81 -18.34 6.02
N ILE A 87 1.24 -18.50 4.76
CA ILE A 87 0.46 -18.19 3.55
C ILE A 87 -0.04 -19.49 2.91
N PRO A 88 -1.35 -19.62 2.62
CA PRO A 88 -1.89 -20.77 1.89
C PRO A 88 -1.12 -21.03 0.58
N LYS A 89 -0.95 -22.30 0.20
CA LYS A 89 -0.21 -22.65 -1.03
C LYS A 89 -1.02 -22.39 -2.30
N GLU A 90 -2.32 -22.60 -2.23
CA GLU A 90 -3.23 -22.42 -3.36
C GLU A 90 -3.71 -20.98 -3.42
N ARG A 91 -3.69 -20.38 -4.61
CA ARG A 91 -4.26 -19.05 -4.82
C ARG A 91 -5.79 -19.15 -4.81
N GLY A 92 -6.41 -18.39 -3.93
CA GLY A 92 -7.85 -18.34 -3.73
C GLY A 92 -8.21 -17.28 -2.69
N GLU A 93 -9.41 -17.40 -2.13
CA GLU A 93 -9.92 -16.48 -1.11
C GLU A 93 -9.05 -16.47 0.16
N ASP A 94 -8.77 -17.65 0.73
CA ASP A 94 -7.92 -17.78 1.93
C ASP A 94 -6.52 -17.17 1.74
N TRP A 95 -5.94 -17.37 0.55
CA TRP A 95 -4.66 -16.76 0.19
C TRP A 95 -4.75 -15.23 0.18
N TRP A 96 -5.82 -14.70 -0.41
CA TRP A 96 -6.06 -13.27 -0.50
C TRP A 96 -6.29 -12.65 0.89
N ILE A 97 -7.07 -13.32 1.74
CA ILE A 97 -7.33 -12.91 3.13
C ILE A 97 -6.00 -12.82 3.88
N ARG A 98 -5.21 -13.90 3.86
CA ARG A 98 -3.96 -13.98 4.60
C ARG A 98 -2.93 -12.95 4.14
N ILE A 99 -2.75 -12.77 2.83
CA ILE A 99 -1.84 -11.76 2.29
C ILE A 99 -2.30 -10.35 2.67
N SER A 100 -3.60 -10.07 2.56
CA SER A 100 -4.13 -8.76 2.94
C SER A 100 -3.95 -8.48 4.43
N ALA A 101 -4.17 -9.48 5.29
CA ALA A 101 -3.91 -9.36 6.73
C ALA A 101 -2.44 -9.09 7.04
N ILE A 102 -1.50 -9.83 6.42
CA ILE A 102 -0.06 -9.59 6.59
C ILE A 102 0.32 -8.17 6.14
N LYS A 103 -0.19 -7.72 4.98
CA LYS A 103 0.04 -6.37 4.48
C LYS A 103 -0.50 -5.31 5.45
N LEU A 104 -1.67 -5.55 6.03
CA LEU A 104 -2.29 -4.61 6.97
C LEU A 104 -1.49 -4.51 8.27
N VAL A 105 -1.03 -5.63 8.81
CA VAL A 105 -0.13 -5.64 9.98
C VAL A 105 1.16 -4.88 9.67
N GLN A 106 1.78 -5.13 8.50
CA GLN A 106 2.96 -4.38 8.06
C GLN A 106 2.67 -2.88 7.99
N ASP A 107 1.53 -2.48 7.44
CA ASP A 107 1.17 -1.08 7.28
C ASP A 107 0.95 -0.36 8.60
N MET A 108 0.32 -1.01 9.58
CA MET A 108 0.18 -0.48 10.93
C MET A 108 1.55 -0.29 11.61
N ILE A 109 2.48 -1.24 11.44
CA ILE A 109 3.86 -1.12 11.94
C ILE A 109 4.59 0.02 11.24
N ASP A 110 4.43 0.14 9.92
CA ASP A 110 5.09 1.18 9.14
C ASP A 110 4.54 2.56 9.47
N PHE A 111 3.23 2.69 9.70
CA PHE A 111 2.59 3.93 10.15
C PHE A 111 3.28 4.49 11.42
N ASP A 112 3.62 3.64 12.39
CA ASP A 112 4.29 4.06 13.62
C ASP A 112 5.76 4.47 13.44
N SER A 113 6.36 4.16 12.30
CA SER A 113 7.79 4.31 12.06
C SER A 113 8.19 5.60 11.33
N PHE A 114 7.23 6.39 10.84
CA PHE A 114 7.48 7.67 10.18
C PHE A 114 6.33 8.67 10.38
N ASP A 115 6.58 9.95 10.09
CA ASP A 115 5.58 11.00 10.18
C ASP A 115 4.60 10.94 8.99
N MET A 116 3.60 10.06 9.08
CA MET A 116 2.57 9.90 8.05
C MET A 116 1.75 11.19 7.86
N GLU A 117 1.41 11.89 8.95
CA GLU A 117 0.61 13.13 8.94
C GLU A 117 1.24 14.19 8.03
N ALA A 118 2.56 14.40 8.13
CA ALA A 118 3.29 15.37 7.30
C ALA A 118 3.24 15.08 5.79
N ASN A 119 2.78 13.89 5.38
CA ASN A 119 2.71 13.47 3.98
C ASN A 119 1.28 13.41 3.43
N LEU A 120 0.25 13.50 4.28
CA LEU A 120 -1.15 13.35 3.86
C LEU A 120 -1.61 14.46 2.91
N ASP A 121 -1.11 15.69 3.08
CA ASP A 121 -1.50 16.82 2.24
C ASP A 121 -1.01 16.71 0.80
N TYR A 122 -0.03 15.85 0.53
CA TYR A 122 0.36 15.53 -0.85
C TYR A 122 -0.75 14.83 -1.64
N LEU A 123 -1.70 14.18 -0.95
CA LEU A 123 -2.85 13.51 -1.55
C LEU A 123 -3.97 14.48 -1.97
N ASN A 124 -3.85 15.78 -1.67
CA ASN A 124 -4.71 16.82 -2.22
C ASN A 124 -4.52 16.98 -3.75
N HIS A 125 -3.42 16.46 -4.29
CA HIS A 125 -3.18 16.36 -5.73
C HIS A 125 -3.66 15.01 -6.28
N ALA A 126 -4.32 15.04 -7.44
CA ALA A 126 -4.77 13.85 -8.15
C ALA A 126 -4.48 13.99 -9.65
N GLU A 127 -4.00 12.92 -10.27
CA GLU A 127 -3.92 12.76 -11.72
C GLU A 127 -4.56 11.42 -12.09
N ASN A 128 -5.12 11.35 -13.30
CA ASN A 128 -5.61 10.11 -13.87
C ASN A 128 -4.78 9.77 -15.12
N ARG A 129 -4.22 8.56 -15.17
CA ARG A 129 -3.34 8.11 -16.25
C ARG A 129 -3.85 6.86 -16.97
N SER A 130 -4.86 6.19 -16.42
CA SER A 130 -5.43 4.95 -16.94
C SER A 130 -6.92 5.08 -17.30
N CYS A 131 -7.35 6.31 -17.60
CA CYS A 131 -8.71 6.66 -18.01
C CYS A 131 -9.80 6.44 -16.93
N GLU A 132 -9.44 6.23 -15.66
CA GLU A 132 -10.40 6.30 -14.56
C GLU A 132 -11.01 7.71 -14.41
N PRO A 133 -12.25 7.80 -13.91
CA PRO A 133 -12.82 9.06 -13.48
C PRO A 133 -11.93 9.72 -12.42
N ILE A 134 -11.53 10.98 -12.65
CA ILE A 134 -10.67 11.71 -11.71
C ILE A 134 -11.30 11.83 -10.31
N GLU A 135 -12.62 11.86 -10.22
CA GLU A 135 -13.35 11.90 -8.95
C GLU A 135 -13.19 10.61 -8.13
N ALA A 136 -13.01 9.45 -8.77
CA ALA A 136 -12.72 8.20 -8.06
C ALA A 136 -11.30 8.20 -7.48
N VAL A 137 -10.33 8.81 -8.18
CA VAL A 137 -8.96 9.01 -7.66
C VAL A 137 -8.97 9.94 -6.46
N LYS A 138 -9.69 11.07 -6.54
CA LYS A 138 -9.84 12.00 -5.43
C LYS A 138 -10.53 11.36 -4.23
N LEU A 139 -11.61 10.60 -4.45
CA LEU A 139 -12.30 9.87 -3.38
C LEU A 139 -11.33 8.90 -2.70
N TYR A 140 -10.57 8.12 -3.47
CA TYR A 140 -9.57 7.21 -2.90
C TYR A 140 -8.54 7.94 -2.05
N ASN A 141 -8.00 9.06 -2.55
CA ASN A 141 -7.06 9.89 -1.78
C ASN A 141 -7.68 10.41 -0.48
N THR A 142 -8.94 10.84 -0.50
CA THR A 142 -9.68 11.27 0.71
C THR A 142 -9.80 10.13 1.71
N CYS A 143 -10.21 8.93 1.28
CA CYS A 143 -10.32 7.78 2.19
C CYS A 143 -8.96 7.43 2.80
N VAL A 144 -7.87 7.48 2.02
CA VAL A 144 -6.52 7.30 2.55
C VAL A 144 -6.19 8.35 3.60
N GLN A 145 -6.48 9.63 3.35
CA GLN A 145 -6.28 10.67 4.36
C GLN A 145 -7.09 10.39 5.63
N GLU A 146 -8.34 9.96 5.52
CA GLU A 146 -9.22 9.69 6.67
C GLU A 146 -8.73 8.55 7.56
N VAL A 147 -8.12 7.51 6.99
CA VAL A 147 -7.54 6.40 7.77
C VAL A 147 -6.47 6.88 8.74
N TYR A 148 -5.57 7.77 8.28
CA TYR A 148 -4.36 8.11 9.03
C TYR A 148 -4.40 9.49 9.71
N ARG A 149 -5.27 10.41 9.26
CA ARG A 149 -5.26 11.81 9.73
C ARG A 149 -5.55 11.91 11.22
N GLY A 150 -4.68 12.61 11.94
CA GLY A 150 -4.80 12.86 13.37
C GLY A 150 -4.53 11.64 14.25
N LYS A 151 -4.18 10.49 13.66
CA LYS A 151 -3.69 9.31 14.37
C LYS A 151 -2.23 9.56 14.72
N LYS A 152 -1.82 9.26 15.96
CA LYS A 152 -0.44 9.55 16.39
C LYS A 152 0.39 8.32 16.68
N HIS A 153 -0.21 7.23 17.16
CA HIS A 153 0.38 5.88 17.33
C HIS A 153 -0.71 4.85 17.71
N ASP A 154 -1.94 5.10 17.26
CA ASP A 154 -3.16 4.48 17.78
C ASP A 154 -4.07 4.02 16.64
N ILE A 155 -3.48 3.72 15.48
CA ILE A 155 -4.22 3.14 14.38
C ILE A 155 -4.65 1.71 14.75
N SER A 156 -5.91 1.40 14.50
CA SER A 156 -6.52 0.10 14.69
C SER A 156 -6.89 -0.51 13.34
N VAL A 157 -7.11 -1.82 13.32
CA VAL A 157 -7.58 -2.51 12.11
C VAL A 157 -8.93 -1.94 11.61
N HIS A 158 -9.77 -1.43 12.53
CA HIS A 158 -11.08 -0.86 12.20
C HIS A 158 -11.00 0.52 11.54
N ASP A 159 -9.88 1.25 11.69
CA ASP A 159 -9.73 2.54 11.01
C ASP A 159 -9.68 2.38 9.48
N TYR A 160 -9.32 1.18 8.98
CA TYR A 160 -9.29 0.86 7.56
C TYR A 160 -10.66 0.56 6.95
N GLU A 161 -11.70 0.43 7.78
CA GLU A 161 -13.08 0.23 7.32
C GLU A 161 -13.56 1.37 6.42
N ALA A 162 -13.08 2.60 6.64
CA ALA A 162 -13.41 3.77 5.82
C ALA A 162 -13.00 3.59 4.34
N ILE A 163 -11.85 2.97 4.07
CA ILE A 163 -11.48 2.64 2.69
C ILE A 163 -12.34 1.49 2.19
N TRP A 164 -12.53 0.44 3.00
CA TRP A 164 -13.25 -0.75 2.56
C TRP A 164 -14.72 -0.49 2.22
N SER A 165 -15.40 0.40 2.94
CA SER A 165 -16.80 0.76 2.69
C SER A 165 -17.03 1.42 1.33
N GLU A 166 -15.98 2.00 0.74
CA GLU A 166 -16.02 2.65 -0.58
C GLU A 166 -15.60 1.70 -1.72
N THR A 167 -15.30 0.43 -1.41
CA THR A 167 -14.91 -0.59 -2.39
C THR A 167 -15.99 -1.65 -2.58
N ASP A 168 -15.95 -2.36 -3.71
CA ASP A 168 -16.84 -3.50 -3.98
C ASP A 168 -16.46 -4.79 -3.21
N ILE A 169 -15.75 -4.67 -2.08
CA ILE A 169 -15.33 -5.82 -1.28
C ILE A 169 -16.46 -6.21 -0.32
N HIS A 170 -16.84 -7.48 -0.35
CA HIS A 170 -17.88 -8.02 0.53
C HIS A 170 -17.49 -7.93 2.01
N SER A 171 -18.45 -7.58 2.87
CA SER A 171 -18.29 -7.48 4.33
C SER A 171 -17.69 -8.75 4.95
N ASP A 172 -18.14 -9.92 4.51
CA ASP A 172 -17.67 -11.20 5.06
C ASP A 172 -16.17 -11.40 4.81
N LEU A 173 -15.65 -10.88 3.68
CA LEU A 173 -14.24 -10.92 3.36
C LEU A 173 -13.43 -9.93 4.21
N ILE A 174 -13.99 -8.77 4.50
CA ILE A 174 -13.41 -7.77 5.40
C ILE A 174 -13.30 -8.35 6.82
N ASP A 175 -14.38 -8.93 7.33
CA ASP A 175 -14.40 -9.59 8.64
C ASP A 175 -13.36 -10.71 8.75
N ALA A 176 -13.18 -11.49 7.68
CA ALA A 176 -12.17 -12.51 7.62
C ALA A 176 -10.74 -11.94 7.66
N VAL A 177 -10.47 -10.83 6.96
CA VAL A 177 -9.18 -10.13 7.04
C VAL A 177 -8.94 -9.59 8.45
N ILE A 178 -9.93 -8.92 9.06
CA ILE A 178 -9.83 -8.40 10.43
C ILE A 178 -9.48 -9.52 11.41
N LYS A 179 -10.19 -10.65 11.32
CA LYS A 179 -9.93 -11.82 12.16
C LYS A 179 -8.49 -12.33 12.00
N ASP A 180 -7.99 -12.41 10.77
CA ASP A 180 -6.62 -12.85 10.51
C ASP A 180 -5.59 -11.84 11.03
N VAL A 181 -5.83 -10.53 10.91
CA VAL A 181 -4.98 -9.48 11.51
C VAL A 181 -4.88 -9.66 13.03
N LEU A 182 -6.02 -9.80 13.70
CA LEU A 182 -6.07 -9.99 15.15
C LEU A 182 -5.39 -11.28 15.60
N PHE A 183 -5.45 -12.34 14.78
CA PHE A 183 -4.72 -13.57 15.03
C PHE A 183 -3.19 -13.36 14.89
N LEU A 184 -2.73 -12.72 13.81
CA LEU A 184 -1.30 -12.46 13.58
C LEU A 184 -0.70 -11.56 14.66
N GLN A 185 -1.47 -10.60 15.18
CA GLN A 185 -1.03 -9.67 16.23
C GLN A 185 -0.83 -10.31 17.61
N GLN A 186 -1.31 -11.54 17.82
CA GLN A 186 -1.12 -12.26 19.09
C GLN A 186 0.23 -12.97 19.18
N ASP A 187 0.97 -13.08 18.08
CA ASP A 187 2.24 -13.80 18.01
C ASP A 187 3.41 -12.82 17.76
N GLU A 188 4.19 -12.55 18.80
CA GLU A 188 5.35 -11.66 18.75
C GLU A 188 6.40 -12.09 17.72
N ASN A 189 6.56 -13.39 17.49
CA ASN A 189 7.49 -13.90 16.49
C ASN A 189 6.99 -13.59 15.07
N ILE A 190 5.70 -13.77 14.81
CA ILE A 190 5.09 -13.35 13.53
C ILE A 190 5.24 -11.85 13.32
N LEU A 191 4.93 -11.03 14.34
CA LEU A 191 5.07 -9.57 14.26
C LEU A 191 6.51 -9.13 13.97
N SER A 192 7.49 -9.73 14.66
CA SER A 192 8.91 -9.47 14.43
C SER A 192 9.33 -9.83 13.00
N ARG A 193 8.87 -10.98 12.49
CA ARG A 193 9.13 -11.41 11.12
C ARG A 193 8.53 -10.43 10.10
N ILE A 194 7.27 -10.04 10.27
CA ILE A 194 6.60 -9.04 9.42
C ILE A 194 7.39 -7.73 9.46
N SER A 195 7.60 -7.16 10.65
CA SER A 195 8.34 -5.88 10.83
C SER A 195 9.69 -5.85 10.12
N SER A 196 10.44 -6.96 10.14
CA SER A 196 11.74 -7.05 9.48
C SER A 196 11.71 -6.95 7.94
N ILE A 197 10.54 -7.13 7.32
CA ILE A 197 10.41 -7.19 5.86
C ILE A 197 10.60 -5.81 5.24
N TYR A 198 10.17 -4.73 5.90
CA TYR A 198 10.32 -3.37 5.35
C TYR A 198 11.77 -3.04 5.00
N GLU A 199 12.71 -3.28 5.91
CA GLU A 199 14.14 -3.01 5.68
C GLU A 199 14.69 -3.85 4.52
N LYS A 200 14.19 -5.08 4.35
CA LYS A 200 14.53 -5.94 3.21
C LYS A 200 13.93 -5.40 1.89
N ILE A 201 12.72 -4.85 1.91
CA ILE A 201 12.09 -4.21 0.74
C ILE A 201 12.96 -3.04 0.28
N VAL A 202 13.37 -2.15 1.20
CA VAL A 202 14.25 -1.02 0.90
C VAL A 202 15.60 -1.50 0.37
N ALA A 203 16.25 -2.45 1.05
CA ALA A 203 17.57 -2.96 0.66
C ALA A 203 17.60 -3.60 -0.74
N ARG A 204 16.51 -4.28 -1.16
CA ARG A 204 16.38 -4.85 -2.51
C ARG A 204 16.12 -3.81 -3.60
N SER A 205 15.73 -2.60 -3.21
CA SER A 205 15.23 -1.56 -4.11
C SER A 205 16.16 -0.36 -4.23
N LEU A 206 17.24 -0.30 -3.43
CA LEU A 206 18.33 0.68 -3.55
C LEU A 206 19.39 0.21 -4.55
#